data_AF-A0AAN6ZNZ8-F1
#
_entry.id   AF-A0AAN6ZNZ8-F1
#
_cell.length_a   1.000
_cell.length_b   1.000
_cell.length_c   1.000
_cell.angle_alpha   90.00
_cell.angle_beta   90.00
_cell.angle_gamma   90.00
#
_symmetry.space_group_name_H-M   'P 1'
#
loop_
_entity.id
_entity.type
_entity.pdbx_description
1 polymer ?
#
loop_
_entity_poly.entity_id
_entity_poly.type
_entity_poly.pdbx_seq_one_letter_code
_entity_poly.pdbx_strand_id
1 'polypeptide(L)'
;MERLLLRKRSNSATSTAPSDQKPREDKSAPYRDQRYKTLLEVKGSYMSYMIESLLDLASASQALCRSLLETMQPVPGHSLFRDDIFKATWWNNSIPFTEPRPQPDYSVGFRREAFTEEQLTKLSPFLGDFIAGDQSLFMTTYYMYFPFLTCEVKCGAAALDIADRQNAHSLTLAVRAIVELFRAVKREDEVHQQILAFSISHDYCSTWMPTHFKKICSAIDELPSRSPVKKA
;
A
#
# COMPACT_ATOMS: atom_id res chain seq x y z
N MET A 1 32.44 -42.38 -35.41
CA MET A 1 32.01 -42.98 -34.13
C MET A 1 32.78 -42.29 -33.03
N GLU A 2 32.24 -41.64 -32.01
CA GLU A 2 30.88 -41.40 -31.54
C GLU A 2 30.90 -40.15 -30.64
N ARG A 3 29.86 -39.33 -30.81
CA ARG A 3 29.02 -38.62 -29.83
C ARG A 3 29.65 -37.72 -28.74
N LEU A 4 29.44 -36.42 -29.00
CA LEU A 4 29.07 -35.36 -28.06
C LEU A 4 28.34 -35.83 -26.79
N LEU A 5 28.76 -35.31 -25.63
CA LEU A 5 27.83 -34.86 -24.59
C LEU A 5 28.25 -33.46 -24.12
N LEU A 6 27.69 -32.47 -24.81
CA LEU A 6 27.61 -31.09 -24.37
C LEU A 6 26.88 -31.03 -23.02
N ARG A 7 27.53 -30.36 -22.07
CA ARG A 7 26.97 -29.95 -20.77
C ARG A 7 25.68 -29.15 -21.01
N LYS A 8 24.55 -29.79 -20.72
CA LYS A 8 23.21 -29.22 -20.76
C LYS A 8 23.18 -27.99 -19.84
N ARG A 9 23.08 -26.79 -20.43
CA ARG A 9 22.67 -25.58 -19.70
C ARG A 9 21.24 -25.82 -19.23
N SER A 10 21.04 -25.90 -17.92
CA SER A 10 19.71 -25.85 -17.33
C SER A 10 19.15 -24.46 -17.59
N ASN A 11 18.32 -24.37 -18.64
CA ASN A 11 17.47 -23.21 -18.86
C ASN A 11 16.62 -23.02 -17.61
N SER A 12 16.80 -21.88 -16.93
CA SER A 12 15.84 -21.40 -15.95
C SER A 12 14.54 -21.20 -16.73
N ALA A 13 13.60 -22.12 -16.55
CA ALA A 13 12.25 -21.96 -17.04
C ALA A 13 11.65 -20.82 -16.23
N THR A 14 11.70 -19.61 -16.79
CA THR A 14 10.90 -18.48 -16.34
C THR A 14 9.46 -18.96 -16.35
N SER A 15 8.90 -19.21 -15.16
CA SER A 15 7.47 -19.40 -15.00
C SER A 15 6.84 -18.04 -15.33
N THR A 16 6.44 -17.86 -16.58
CA THR A 16 5.67 -16.70 -17.02
C THR A 16 4.28 -16.83 -16.39
N ALA A 17 4.12 -16.20 -15.23
CA ALA A 17 2.78 -15.78 -14.79
C ALA A 17 2.27 -14.77 -15.83
N PRO A 18 0.98 -14.80 -16.20
CA PRO A 18 0.41 -13.83 -17.13
C PRO A 18 0.38 -12.47 -16.42
N SER A 19 1.41 -11.67 -16.67
CA SER A 19 1.55 -10.33 -16.10
C SER A 19 1.16 -9.32 -17.17
N ASP A 20 -0.14 -9.01 -17.27
CA ASP A 20 -0.66 -7.84 -17.99
C ASP A 20 -0.27 -6.50 -17.31
N GLN A 21 0.80 -6.48 -16.51
CA GLN A 21 1.35 -5.28 -15.90
C GLN A 21 2.38 -4.67 -16.84
N LYS A 22 2.25 -3.37 -17.12
CA LYS A 22 3.36 -2.57 -17.64
C LYS A 22 4.58 -2.77 -16.72
N PRO A 23 5.81 -2.76 -17.27
CA PRO A 23 7.03 -2.80 -16.48
C PRO A 23 6.97 -1.82 -15.29
N ARG A 24 7.48 -2.23 -14.11
CA ARG A 24 7.48 -1.39 -12.89
C ARG A 24 8.07 0.01 -13.12
N GLU A 25 8.99 0.12 -14.07
CA GLU A 25 9.60 1.37 -14.49
C GLU A 25 8.62 2.31 -15.20
N ASP A 26 7.70 1.77 -16.00
CA ASP A 26 6.64 2.54 -16.68
C ASP A 26 5.59 3.05 -15.69
N LYS A 27 5.20 2.23 -14.70
CA LYS A 27 4.35 2.65 -13.58
C LYS A 27 4.95 3.85 -12.83
N SER A 28 6.28 3.86 -12.70
CA SER A 28 7.02 4.85 -11.91
C SER A 28 7.40 6.10 -12.70
N ALA A 29 7.33 6.07 -14.03
CA ALA A 29 7.84 7.15 -14.87
C ALA A 29 7.23 8.54 -14.56
N PRO A 30 5.91 8.69 -14.35
CA PRO A 30 5.31 10.00 -14.04
C PRO A 30 5.74 10.56 -12.68
N TYR A 31 6.09 9.67 -11.74
CA TYR A 31 6.46 10.03 -10.37
C TYR A 31 7.95 10.41 -10.24
N ARG A 32 8.75 10.24 -11.30
CA ARG A 32 10.15 10.70 -11.31
C ARG A 32 10.27 12.22 -11.40
N ASP A 33 9.29 12.89 -12.00
CA ASP A 33 9.29 14.36 -12.14
C ASP A 33 9.07 15.02 -10.77
N GLN A 34 9.98 15.91 -10.38
CA GLN A 34 9.90 16.65 -9.11
C GLN A 34 8.67 17.56 -9.05
N ARG A 35 8.16 18.02 -10.21
CA ARG A 35 6.94 18.82 -10.33
C ARG A 35 5.67 18.03 -10.03
N TYR A 36 5.76 16.71 -9.93
CA TYR A 36 4.62 15.87 -9.56
C TYR A 36 4.05 16.27 -8.20
N LYS A 37 4.91 16.69 -7.25
CA LYS A 37 4.45 17.23 -5.97
C LYS A 37 3.57 18.46 -6.20
N THR A 38 4.09 19.48 -6.89
CA THR A 38 3.33 20.70 -7.24
C THR A 38 2.03 20.40 -7.97
N LEU A 39 2.01 19.40 -8.87
CA LEU A 39 0.78 18.96 -9.54
C LEU A 39 -0.27 18.46 -8.54
N LEU A 40 0.14 17.64 -7.56
CA LEU A 40 -0.77 17.17 -6.51
C LEU A 40 -1.29 18.34 -5.68
N GLU A 41 -0.43 19.27 -5.28
CA GLU A 41 -0.77 20.45 -4.48
C GLU A 41 -1.79 21.35 -5.20
N VAL A 42 -1.54 21.67 -6.48
CA VAL A 42 -2.45 22.47 -7.32
C VAL A 42 -3.81 21.80 -7.50
N LYS A 43 -3.86 20.47 -7.54
CA LYS A 43 -5.11 19.72 -7.62
C LYS A 43 -5.85 19.59 -6.29
N GLY A 44 -5.33 20.18 -5.21
CA GLY A 44 -5.95 20.13 -3.88
C GLY A 44 -5.60 18.88 -3.09
N SER A 45 -4.44 18.27 -3.34
CA SER A 45 -3.92 17.22 -2.45
C SER A 45 -3.60 17.84 -1.09
N TYR A 46 -4.18 17.25 -0.05
CA TYR A 46 -4.05 17.69 1.33
C TYR A 46 -2.65 17.42 1.93
N MET A 47 -1.74 16.77 1.20
CA MET A 47 -0.40 16.40 1.69
C MET A 47 0.63 17.54 1.67
N SER A 48 0.37 18.64 0.96
CA SER A 48 1.30 19.77 0.82
C SER A 48 1.65 20.46 2.15
N TYR A 49 0.73 20.46 3.10
CA TYR A 49 0.76 21.39 4.25
C TYR A 49 1.04 20.73 5.60
N MET A 50 1.49 19.47 5.62
CA MET A 50 1.96 18.83 6.86
C MET A 50 3.33 19.34 7.33
N ILE A 51 3.77 20.55 6.94
CA ILE A 51 4.99 21.17 7.50
C ILE A 51 4.68 22.43 8.31
N GLU A 52 3.63 23.20 7.98
CA GLU A 52 3.38 24.49 8.64
C GLU A 52 2.46 24.39 9.89
N SER A 53 1.50 23.46 9.93
CA SER A 53 0.64 23.26 11.13
C SER A 53 1.17 22.21 12.11
N LEU A 54 2.41 21.73 11.92
CA LEU A 54 2.99 20.65 12.71
C LEU A 54 3.29 21.03 14.17
N LEU A 55 3.29 22.31 14.54
CA LEU A 55 3.74 22.70 15.88
C LEU A 55 2.88 22.09 17.00
N ASP A 56 1.58 21.91 16.76
CA ASP A 56 0.66 21.25 17.71
C ASP A 56 0.34 19.79 17.34
N LEU A 57 0.45 19.41 16.06
CA LEU A 57 0.17 18.04 15.60
C LEU A 57 1.36 17.08 15.77
N ALA A 58 2.60 17.57 15.68
CA ALA A 58 3.80 16.73 15.66
C ALA A 58 3.96 15.90 16.93
N SER A 59 3.67 16.47 18.11
CA SER A 59 3.84 15.78 19.39
C SER A 59 2.77 14.70 19.61
N ALA A 60 1.49 15.02 19.36
CA ALA A 60 0.38 14.10 19.50
C ALA A 60 0.41 12.97 18.45
N SER A 61 0.69 13.30 17.19
CA SER A 61 0.82 12.29 16.12
C SER A 61 2.03 11.38 16.31
N GLN A 62 3.17 11.92 16.76
CA GLN A 62 4.34 11.10 17.10
C GLN A 62 4.04 10.16 18.27
N ALA A 63 3.36 10.64 19.31
CA ALA A 63 2.96 9.82 20.44
C ALA A 63 1.99 8.71 20.01
N LEU A 64 1.00 9.03 19.16
CA LEU A 64 0.06 8.06 18.61
C LEU A 64 0.76 7.02 17.73
N CYS A 65 1.63 7.45 16.81
CA CYS A 65 2.42 6.54 15.97
C CYS A 65 3.32 5.62 16.81
N ARG A 66 4.00 6.15 17.84
CA ARG A 66 4.77 5.32 18.78
C ARG A 66 3.89 4.33 19.51
N SER A 67 2.75 4.77 20.03
CA SER A 67 1.78 3.88 20.69
C SER A 67 1.28 2.78 19.75
N LEU A 68 0.96 3.10 18.49
CA LEU A 68 0.52 2.12 17.49
C LEU A 68 1.62 1.11 17.15
N LEU A 69 2.89 1.55 17.10
CA LEU A 69 4.03 0.68 16.83
C LEU A 69 4.41 -0.21 18.02
N GLU A 70 4.22 0.27 19.25
CA GLU A 70 4.62 -0.42 20.49
C GLU A 70 3.50 -1.31 21.06
N THR A 71 2.24 -0.97 20.78
CA THR A 71 1.07 -1.71 21.29
C THR A 71 0.71 -2.84 20.32
N MET A 72 0.56 -4.06 20.85
CA MET A 72 0.06 -5.19 20.07
C MET A 72 -1.39 -4.93 19.64
N GLN A 73 -1.59 -4.66 18.35
CA GLN A 73 -2.92 -4.48 17.77
C GLN A 73 -3.52 -5.84 17.43
N PRO A 74 -4.75 -6.18 17.89
CA PRO A 74 -5.43 -7.37 17.41
C PRO A 74 -5.70 -7.24 15.91
N VAL A 75 -5.46 -8.30 15.13
CA VAL A 75 -5.75 -8.30 13.69
C VAL A 75 -7.24 -8.03 13.49
N PRO A 76 -7.65 -6.94 12.81
CA PRO A 76 -9.06 -6.66 12.62
C PRO A 76 -9.68 -7.77 11.75
N GLY A 77 -10.70 -8.46 12.27
CA GLY A 77 -11.25 -9.68 11.66
C GLY A 77 -11.76 -9.52 10.22
N HIS A 78 -12.12 -8.30 9.84
CA HIS A 78 -12.64 -7.92 8.51
C HIS A 78 -11.67 -7.07 7.67
N SER A 79 -10.44 -6.87 8.14
CA SER A 79 -9.40 -6.16 7.37
C SER A 79 -8.72 -7.11 6.37
N LEU A 80 -8.28 -6.55 5.24
CA LEU A 80 -7.57 -7.25 4.15
C LEU A 80 -6.14 -7.72 4.51
N PHE A 81 -5.76 -7.79 5.79
CA PHE A 81 -4.50 -8.40 6.25
C PHE A 81 -4.43 -9.93 6.05
N ARG A 82 -5.22 -10.50 5.13
CA ARG A 82 -5.13 -11.92 4.76
C ARG A 82 -4.39 -12.04 3.42
N ASP A 83 -3.39 -12.92 3.39
CA ASP A 83 -2.45 -13.13 2.28
C ASP A 83 -3.08 -13.70 0.99
N ASP A 84 -4.39 -13.99 1.00
CA ASP A 84 -5.09 -14.70 -0.06
C ASP A 84 -5.41 -13.82 -1.30
N ILE A 85 -5.17 -12.51 -1.22
CA ILE A 85 -5.49 -11.56 -2.30
C ILE A 85 -4.27 -10.70 -2.65
N PHE A 86 -3.18 -11.33 -3.07
CA PHE A 86 -2.16 -10.67 -3.91
C PHE A 86 -2.66 -10.59 -5.36
N LYS A 87 -3.76 -9.86 -5.59
CA LYS A 87 -4.26 -9.58 -6.93
C LYS A 87 -4.00 -8.11 -7.27
N ALA A 88 -3.48 -7.88 -8.47
CA ALA A 88 -3.04 -6.57 -8.96
C ALA A 88 -3.96 -5.42 -8.49
N THR A 89 -3.39 -4.56 -7.67
CA THR A 89 -3.98 -3.42 -6.94
C THR A 89 -4.19 -2.21 -7.83
N TRP A 90 -4.62 -2.40 -9.08
CA TRP A 90 -5.00 -1.23 -9.88
C TRP A 90 -6.26 -0.64 -9.27
N TRP A 91 -6.22 0.63 -8.87
CA TRP A 91 -7.37 1.30 -8.26
C TRP A 91 -8.38 1.73 -9.35
N ASN A 92 -8.89 0.75 -10.08
CA ASN A 92 -9.74 0.94 -11.26
C ASN A 92 -11.13 1.50 -10.92
N ASN A 93 -11.67 1.15 -9.76
CA ASN A 93 -12.99 1.59 -9.31
C ASN A 93 -12.95 2.98 -8.67
N SER A 94 -11.76 3.56 -8.44
CA SER A 94 -11.66 4.89 -7.87
C SER A 94 -11.86 5.97 -8.93
N ILE A 95 -12.52 7.07 -8.54
CA ILE A 95 -12.51 8.31 -9.33
C ILE A 95 -11.07 8.84 -9.32
N PRO A 96 -10.42 8.98 -10.49
CA PRO A 96 -9.03 9.38 -10.57
C PRO A 96 -8.85 10.83 -10.11
N PHE A 97 -7.75 11.08 -9.40
CA PHE A 97 -7.32 12.43 -9.06
C PHE A 97 -6.39 13.00 -10.14
N THR A 98 -5.44 12.17 -10.60
CA THR A 98 -4.62 12.42 -11.78
C THR A 98 -4.23 11.11 -12.46
N GLU A 99 -3.84 11.16 -13.73
CA GLU A 99 -3.25 10.00 -14.39
C GLU A 99 -1.74 9.92 -14.11
N PRO A 100 -1.16 8.71 -14.07
CA PRO A 100 -1.83 7.41 -14.12
C PRO A 100 -2.55 7.10 -12.80
N ARG A 101 -3.64 6.32 -12.85
CA ARG A 101 -4.31 5.84 -11.63
C ARG A 101 -3.33 5.16 -10.65
N PRO A 102 -3.53 5.32 -9.33
CA PRO A 102 -2.73 4.62 -8.34
C PRO A 102 -2.76 3.10 -8.52
N GLN A 103 -1.62 2.48 -8.26
CA GLN A 103 -1.46 1.02 -8.26
C GLN A 103 -0.51 0.60 -7.14
N PRO A 104 -0.83 0.83 -5.85
CA PRO A 104 0.12 0.60 -4.75
C PRO A 104 0.63 -0.84 -4.70
N ASP A 105 1.90 -1.09 -4.40
CA ASP A 105 2.44 -2.46 -4.37
C ASP A 105 1.75 -3.34 -3.30
N TYR A 106 1.25 -2.71 -2.24
CA TYR A 106 0.32 -3.30 -1.28
C TYR A 106 -0.63 -2.22 -0.75
N SER A 107 -1.87 -2.57 -0.45
CA SER A 107 -2.81 -1.63 0.17
C SER A 107 -3.87 -2.36 0.99
N VAL A 108 -4.34 -1.69 2.03
CA VAL A 108 -5.41 -2.20 2.90
C VAL A 108 -6.54 -1.18 2.97
N GLY A 109 -7.75 -1.71 2.90
CA GLY A 109 -9.00 -1.02 3.15
C GLY A 109 -9.98 -1.99 3.80
N PHE A 110 -11.22 -1.57 3.88
CA PHE A 110 -12.32 -2.38 4.41
C PHE A 110 -12.91 -3.26 3.31
N ARG A 111 -13.21 -4.53 3.65
CA ARG A 111 -14.02 -5.38 2.77
C ARG A 111 -15.50 -4.99 2.89
N ARG A 112 -16.33 -5.48 1.95
CA ARG A 112 -17.78 -5.32 2.03
C ARG A 112 -18.33 -5.81 3.38
N GLU A 113 -17.80 -6.92 3.90
CA GLU A 113 -18.25 -7.56 5.14
C GLU A 113 -17.90 -6.75 6.40
N ALA A 114 -17.10 -5.68 6.29
CA ALA A 114 -16.86 -4.77 7.39
C ALA A 114 -18.08 -3.86 7.69
N PHE A 115 -19.07 -3.83 6.79
CA PHE A 115 -20.25 -2.98 6.89
C PHE A 115 -21.52 -3.82 7.03
N THR A 116 -22.49 -3.31 7.78
CA THR A 116 -23.82 -3.92 7.86
C THR A 116 -24.57 -3.73 6.54
N GLU A 117 -25.56 -4.57 6.26
CA GLU A 117 -26.42 -4.41 5.07
C GLU A 117 -27.13 -3.05 5.03
N GLU A 118 -27.48 -2.48 6.19
CA GLU A 118 -28.05 -1.14 6.28
C GLU A 118 -27.02 -0.06 5.87
N GLN A 119 -25.77 -0.16 6.33
CA GLN A 119 -24.70 0.74 5.94
C GLN A 119 -24.41 0.64 4.43
N LEU A 120 -24.37 -0.59 3.89
CA LEU A 120 -24.17 -0.84 2.46
C LEU A 120 -25.33 -0.28 1.62
N THR A 121 -26.57 -0.38 2.11
CA THR A 121 -27.74 0.22 1.46
C THR A 121 -27.62 1.74 1.41
N LYS A 122 -27.15 2.39 2.48
CA LYS A 122 -26.91 3.84 2.52
C LYS A 122 -25.74 4.27 1.63
N LEU A 123 -24.71 3.43 1.49
CA LEU A 123 -23.56 3.70 0.62
C LEU A 123 -23.88 3.49 -0.86
N SER A 124 -24.77 2.55 -1.20
CA SER A 124 -25.08 2.12 -2.56
C SER A 124 -25.21 3.26 -3.59
N PRO A 125 -25.95 4.36 -3.32
CA PRO A 125 -26.08 5.46 -4.28
C PRO A 125 -24.77 6.17 -4.64
N PHE A 126 -23.75 6.09 -3.77
CA PHE A 126 -22.44 6.73 -3.96
C PHE A 126 -21.39 5.79 -4.57
N LEU A 127 -21.67 4.49 -4.64
CA LEU A 127 -20.77 3.49 -5.19
C LEU A 127 -20.91 3.37 -6.72
N GLY A 128 -22.09 3.67 -7.24
CA GLY A 128 -22.43 3.46 -8.65
C GLY A 128 -22.53 1.99 -9.02
N ASP A 129 -22.78 1.71 -10.31
CA ASP A 129 -22.73 0.36 -10.87
C ASP A 129 -21.28 0.03 -11.27
N PHE A 130 -20.49 -0.37 -10.28
CA PHE A 130 -19.10 -0.74 -10.49
C PHE A 130 -18.93 -1.98 -11.40
N ILE A 131 -20.00 -2.77 -11.64
CA ILE A 131 -19.98 -3.88 -12.60
C ILE A 131 -20.07 -3.33 -14.03
N ALA A 132 -20.86 -2.27 -14.23
CA ALA A 132 -20.90 -1.52 -15.48
C ALA A 132 -19.68 -0.61 -15.71
N GLY A 133 -18.79 -0.49 -14.72
CA GLY A 133 -17.53 0.27 -14.81
C GLY A 133 -17.60 1.66 -14.18
N ASP A 134 -18.64 1.96 -13.41
CA ASP A 134 -18.72 3.22 -12.67
C ASP A 134 -17.57 3.35 -11.67
N GLN A 135 -17.17 4.60 -11.44
CA GLN A 135 -16.12 4.96 -10.50
C GLN A 135 -16.71 5.59 -9.25
N SER A 136 -16.11 5.32 -8.10
CA SER A 136 -16.56 5.81 -6.79
C SER A 136 -15.46 6.58 -6.07
N LEU A 137 -15.87 7.50 -5.19
CA LEU A 137 -14.97 8.10 -4.19
C LEU A 137 -14.58 7.10 -3.11
N PHE A 138 -15.42 6.10 -2.83
CA PHE A 138 -15.31 5.26 -1.64
C PHE A 138 -14.74 3.87 -1.93
N MET A 139 -14.53 3.52 -3.19
CA MET A 139 -13.99 2.21 -3.61
C MET A 139 -12.75 2.38 -4.48
N THR A 140 -11.72 1.58 -4.22
CA THR A 140 -10.51 1.54 -5.06
C THR A 140 -10.49 0.36 -5.99
N THR A 141 -10.95 -0.80 -5.52
CA THR A 141 -11.21 -2.01 -6.30
C THR A 141 -12.63 -2.48 -6.03
N TYR A 142 -13.10 -3.53 -6.72
CA TYR A 142 -14.44 -4.08 -6.50
C TYR A 142 -14.68 -4.64 -5.08
N TYR A 143 -13.62 -4.85 -4.29
CA TYR A 143 -13.68 -5.44 -2.94
C TYR A 143 -13.07 -4.56 -1.85
N MET A 144 -12.52 -3.38 -2.19
CA MET A 144 -11.82 -2.52 -1.24
C MET A 144 -12.52 -1.17 -1.12
N TYR A 145 -13.14 -0.97 0.03
CA TYR A 145 -13.79 0.26 0.46
C TYR A 145 -12.87 1.05 1.37
N PHE A 146 -12.87 2.37 1.27
CA PHE A 146 -12.13 3.28 2.16
C PHE A 146 -10.70 2.79 2.46
N PRO A 147 -9.78 2.82 1.48
CA PRO A 147 -8.40 2.45 1.72
C PRO A 147 -7.81 3.33 2.82
N PHE A 148 -6.98 2.76 3.68
CA PHE A 148 -6.32 3.50 4.78
C PHE A 148 -4.84 3.16 4.91
N LEU A 149 -4.33 2.15 4.20
CA LEU A 149 -2.90 1.83 4.15
C LEU A 149 -2.46 1.65 2.70
N THR A 150 -1.32 2.23 2.35
CA THR A 150 -0.66 2.04 1.06
C THR A 150 0.82 1.78 1.25
N CYS A 151 1.39 0.88 0.46
CA CYS A 151 2.81 0.60 0.49
C CYS A 151 3.37 0.60 -0.92
N GLU A 152 4.56 1.18 -1.05
CA GLU A 152 5.31 1.22 -2.30
C GLU A 152 6.74 0.77 -2.02
N VAL A 153 7.20 -0.19 -2.81
CA VAL A 153 8.56 -0.71 -2.74
C VAL A 153 9.29 -0.33 -4.02
N LYS A 154 10.44 0.30 -3.88
CA LYS A 154 11.25 0.74 -5.02
C LYS A 154 12.71 0.35 -4.85
N CYS A 155 13.41 0.26 -5.98
CA CYS A 155 14.84 -0.01 -6.03
C CYS A 155 15.53 1.06 -6.87
N GLY A 156 16.76 1.46 -6.50
CA GLY A 156 17.56 2.46 -7.20
C GLY A 156 17.79 3.76 -6.42
N ALA A 157 18.60 4.66 -6.98
CA ALA A 157 19.10 5.84 -6.27
C ALA A 157 18.03 6.85 -5.81
N ALA A 158 16.89 6.93 -6.52
CA ALA A 158 15.76 7.79 -6.17
C ALA A 158 14.52 6.98 -5.73
N ALA A 159 14.74 5.74 -5.26
CA ALA A 159 13.66 4.80 -4.95
C ALA A 159 12.67 5.35 -3.93
N LEU A 160 13.18 5.91 -2.82
CA LEU A 160 12.33 6.37 -1.72
C LEU A 160 11.47 7.56 -2.14
N ASP A 161 12.04 8.58 -2.81
CA ASP A 161 11.28 9.74 -3.31
C ASP A 161 10.15 9.35 -4.27
N ILE A 162 10.41 8.36 -5.15
CA ILE A 162 9.41 7.85 -6.08
C ILE A 162 8.31 7.10 -5.33
N ALA A 163 8.68 6.26 -4.35
CA ALA A 163 7.73 5.55 -3.50
C ALA A 163 6.86 6.54 -2.71
N ASP A 164 7.46 7.58 -2.13
CA ASP A 164 6.76 8.63 -1.40
C ASP A 164 5.76 9.38 -2.29
N ARG A 165 6.12 9.72 -3.53
CA ARG A 165 5.19 10.39 -4.46
C ARG A 165 4.03 9.49 -4.89
N GLN A 166 4.27 8.18 -5.07
CA GLN A 166 3.22 7.22 -5.39
C GLN A 166 2.27 6.97 -4.21
N ASN A 167 2.83 6.79 -3.02
CA ASN A 167 2.08 6.73 -1.79
C ASN A 167 1.30 8.04 -1.57
N ALA A 168 1.89 9.19 -1.89
CA ALA A 168 1.22 10.48 -1.76
C ALA A 168 -0.03 10.60 -2.64
N HIS A 169 0.09 10.17 -3.89
CA HIS A 169 -1.04 10.13 -4.80
C HIS A 169 -2.13 9.18 -4.27
N SER A 170 -1.75 7.98 -3.83
CA SER A 170 -2.68 6.98 -3.30
C SER A 170 -3.38 7.47 -2.03
N LEU A 171 -2.63 8.05 -1.08
CA LEU A 171 -3.16 8.65 0.14
C LEU A 171 -4.11 9.82 -0.14
N THR A 172 -3.86 10.60 -1.19
CA THR A 172 -4.77 11.68 -1.57
C THR A 172 -6.17 11.15 -1.86
N LEU A 173 -6.28 10.02 -2.58
CA LEU A 173 -7.58 9.38 -2.84
C LEU A 173 -8.18 8.79 -1.55
N ALA A 174 -7.37 8.13 -0.72
CA ALA A 174 -7.80 7.56 0.56
C ALA A 174 -8.40 8.60 1.51
N VAL A 175 -7.66 9.69 1.74
CA VAL A 175 -8.08 10.80 2.61
C VAL A 175 -9.30 11.51 2.03
N ARG A 176 -9.34 11.73 0.70
CA ARG A 176 -10.49 12.34 0.03
C ARG A 176 -11.77 11.56 0.29
N ALA A 177 -11.73 10.23 0.23
CA ALA A 177 -12.90 9.39 0.50
C ALA A 177 -13.50 9.68 1.89
N ILE A 178 -12.66 9.76 2.93
CA ILE A 178 -13.12 10.00 4.30
C ILE A 178 -13.62 11.44 4.46
N VAL A 179 -12.86 12.42 3.98
CA VAL A 179 -13.24 13.83 4.11
C VAL A 179 -14.57 14.12 3.41
N GLU A 180 -14.78 13.60 2.20
CA GLU A 180 -16.03 13.78 1.46
C GLU A 180 -17.22 13.09 2.15
N LEU A 181 -17.02 11.91 2.75
CA LEU A 181 -18.07 11.25 3.55
C LEU A 181 -18.49 12.11 4.75
N PHE A 182 -17.51 12.61 5.53
CA PHE A 182 -17.80 13.42 6.72
C PHE A 182 -18.40 14.78 6.37
N ARG A 183 -17.96 15.41 5.26
CA ARG A 183 -18.58 16.62 4.72
C ARG A 183 -20.03 16.38 4.30
N ALA A 184 -20.34 15.26 3.65
CA ALA A 184 -21.69 14.95 3.20
C ALA A 184 -22.70 14.87 4.37
N VAL A 185 -22.22 14.53 5.57
CA VAL A 185 -23.03 14.48 6.81
C VAL A 185 -22.80 15.66 7.75
N LYS A 186 -22.07 16.71 7.31
CA LYS A 186 -21.75 17.93 8.07
C LYS A 186 -21.03 17.67 9.39
N ARG A 187 -20.07 16.74 9.37
CA ARG A 187 -19.24 16.32 10.52
C ARG A 187 -17.75 16.47 10.21
N GLU A 188 -17.38 17.31 9.27
CA GLU A 188 -15.99 17.50 8.82
C GLU A 188 -15.03 17.91 9.94
N ASP A 189 -15.52 18.59 10.98
CA ASP A 189 -14.72 18.98 12.15
C ASP A 189 -14.16 17.76 12.92
N GLU A 190 -14.84 16.61 12.88
CA GLU A 190 -14.40 15.39 13.56
C GLU A 190 -13.14 14.78 12.94
N VAL A 191 -12.93 15.03 11.65
CA VAL A 191 -11.77 14.51 10.90
C VAL A 191 -10.73 15.60 10.64
N HIS A 192 -11.00 16.84 11.05
CA HIS A 192 -10.04 17.94 10.98
C HIS A 192 -8.83 17.61 11.85
N GLN A 193 -7.63 17.77 11.28
CA GLN A 193 -6.36 17.50 11.96
C GLN A 193 -6.21 16.06 12.48
N GLN A 194 -7.00 15.10 12.00
CA GLN A 194 -6.85 13.69 12.37
C GLN A 194 -5.98 12.91 11.38
N ILE A 195 -5.32 11.86 11.86
CA ILE A 195 -4.63 10.90 10.99
C ILE A 195 -5.67 9.97 10.38
N LEU A 196 -5.89 10.09 9.06
CA LEU A 196 -6.93 9.34 8.36
C LEU A 196 -6.41 8.13 7.56
N ALA A 197 -5.11 8.11 7.23
CA ALA A 197 -4.49 7.04 6.47
C ALA A 197 -2.97 7.01 6.68
N PHE A 198 -2.36 5.86 6.44
CA PHE A 198 -0.93 5.60 6.58
C PHE A 198 -0.31 5.16 5.25
N SER A 199 0.97 5.47 5.06
CA SER A 199 1.75 4.92 3.97
C SER A 199 3.11 4.42 4.40
N ILE A 200 3.59 3.35 3.76
CA ILE A 200 4.93 2.80 3.95
C ILE A 200 5.68 2.88 2.63
N SER A 201 6.76 3.65 2.61
CA SER A 201 7.70 3.69 1.50
C SER A 201 8.94 2.89 1.88
N HIS A 202 9.31 1.92 1.06
CA HIS A 202 10.46 1.06 1.32
C HIS A 202 11.40 1.04 0.13
N ASP A 203 12.71 1.16 0.39
CA ASP A 203 13.74 0.94 -0.60
C ASP A 203 14.62 -0.26 -0.24
N TYR A 204 15.09 -0.98 -1.26
CA TYR A 204 15.99 -2.15 -1.06
C TYR A 204 17.30 -1.77 -0.33
N CYS A 205 17.67 -0.48 -0.30
CA CYS A 205 18.89 0.00 0.32
C CYS A 205 18.83 0.03 1.86
N SER A 206 17.65 -0.16 2.47
CA SER A 206 17.53 -0.16 3.92
C SER A 206 18.36 -1.31 4.53
N THR A 207 19.29 -0.96 5.40
CA THR A 207 20.28 -1.88 6.01
C THR A 207 19.66 -2.99 6.86
N TRP A 208 18.33 -2.98 7.04
CA TRP A 208 17.59 -3.92 7.87
C TRP A 208 17.62 -5.34 7.33
N MET A 209 17.36 -5.56 6.03
CA MET A 209 17.35 -6.91 5.45
C MET A 209 18.72 -7.61 5.58
N PRO A 210 19.84 -6.98 5.18
CA PRO A 210 21.18 -7.55 5.41
C PRO A 210 21.50 -7.75 6.90
N THR A 211 21.05 -6.85 7.78
CA THR A 211 21.29 -6.98 9.23
C THR A 211 20.48 -8.11 9.85
N HIS A 212 19.21 -8.26 9.45
CA HIS A 212 18.33 -9.32 9.92
C HIS A 212 18.81 -10.68 9.43
N PHE A 213 19.21 -10.77 8.15
CA PHE A 213 19.85 -11.97 7.60
C PHE A 213 21.10 -12.37 8.39
N LYS A 214 21.98 -11.41 8.73
CA LYS A 214 23.14 -11.68 9.60
C LYS A 214 22.74 -12.22 10.98
N LYS A 215 21.69 -11.68 11.60
CA LYS A 215 21.18 -12.18 12.89
C LYS A 215 20.65 -13.62 12.78
N ILE A 216 19.93 -13.92 11.70
CA ILE A 216 19.43 -15.28 11.42
C ILE A 216 20.60 -16.24 11.20
N CYS A 217 21.57 -15.89 10.36
CA CYS A 217 22.78 -16.70 10.14
C CYS A 217 23.52 -16.97 11.45
N SER A 218 23.75 -15.94 12.27
CA SER A 218 24.37 -16.09 13.58
C SER A 218 23.60 -17.07 14.48
N ALA A 219 22.26 -16.98 14.51
CA ALA A 219 21.44 -17.90 15.29
C ALA A 219 21.47 -19.35 14.74
N ILE A 220 21.58 -19.51 13.41
CA ILE A 220 21.71 -20.82 12.76
C ILE A 220 23.08 -21.45 13.08
N ASP A 221 24.15 -20.66 13.10
CA ASP A 221 25.50 -21.14 13.43
C ASP A 221 25.59 -21.68 14.87
N GLU A 222 24.72 -21.20 15.77
CA GLU A 222 24.60 -21.68 17.16
C GLU A 222 23.74 -22.95 17.31
N LEU A 223 23.05 -23.41 16.25
CA LEU A 223 22.24 -24.62 16.31
C LEU A 223 23.13 -25.87 16.44
N PRO A 224 22.75 -26.85 17.29
CA PRO A 224 23.48 -28.11 17.39
C PRO A 224 23.38 -28.90 16.08
N SER A 225 24.49 -29.54 15.70
CA SER A 225 24.62 -30.33 14.46
C SER A 225 23.77 -31.62 14.40
N ARG A 226 23.01 -31.93 15.45
CA ARG A 226 22.04 -33.04 15.49
C ARG A 226 20.70 -32.53 16.01
N SER A 227 19.62 -32.99 15.37
CA SER A 227 18.27 -32.58 15.75
C SER A 227 17.92 -33.05 17.18
N PRO A 228 17.18 -32.25 17.95
CA PRO A 228 16.73 -32.62 19.29
C PRO A 228 15.54 -33.60 19.26
N VAL A 229 15.22 -34.21 18.10
CA VAL A 229 14.15 -35.21 18.00
C VAL A 229 14.57 -36.43 18.81
N LYS A 230 14.09 -36.50 20.04
CA LYS A 230 14.11 -37.70 20.86
C LYS A 230 13.42 -38.80 20.06
N LYS A 231 14.16 -39.85 19.74
CA LYS A 231 13.58 -41.12 19.32
C LYS A 231 12.60 -41.55 20.42
N ALA A 232 11.32 -41.57 20.08
CA ALA A 232 10.33 -42.36 20.82
C ALA A 232 10.61 -43.85 20.60
#